data_AF-A0A498H351-F1
#
_entry.id   AF-A0A498H351-F1
#
_cell.length_a   1.000
_cell.length_b   1.000
_cell.length_c   1.000
_cell.angle_alpha   90.00
_cell.angle_beta   90.00
_cell.angle_gamma   90.00
#
_symmetry.space_group_name_H-M   'P 1'
#
loop_
_entity.id
_entity.type
_entity.pdbx_description
1 polymer ?
#
loop_
_entity_poly.entity_id
_entity_poly.type
_entity_poly.pdbx_seq_one_letter_code
_entity_poly.pdbx_strand_id
1 'polypeptide(L)'
;MSRVIFTASLTDPTVAVHLESFKSSGGNISGLVQNLLKTYFEGGRELGGGSGIRYKLIEERLNSLVHEADTLRAELERYKRHVTEEETKRGEDTEALRVALEKMFDDVLAMGVRSWLRENRFTGQTPAMVVRKRINIVAQKTGSSYPEVAAALLAMLPEMQQFNINEV
;
A
#
# COMPACT_ATOMS: atom_id res chain seq x y z
N MET A 1 6.02 34.02 1.42
CA MET A 1 4.90 34.76 0.81
C MET A 1 5.13 36.25 0.98
N SER A 2 5.06 37.03 -0.09
CA SER A 2 5.15 38.50 -0.03
C SER A 2 3.80 39.10 0.33
N ARG A 3 3.74 39.91 1.39
CA ARG A 3 2.52 40.67 1.74
C ARG A 3 2.48 41.95 0.91
N VAL A 4 1.45 42.11 0.09
CA VAL A 4 1.18 43.37 -0.63
C VAL A 4 0.13 44.16 0.15
N ILE A 5 0.47 45.40 0.51
CA ILE A 5 -0.44 46.34 1.18
C ILE A 5 -0.84 47.41 0.17
N PHE A 6 -2.14 47.56 -0.04
CA PHE A 6 -2.71 48.61 -0.90
C PHE A 6 -3.71 49.43 -0.10
N THR A 7 -3.76 50.73 -0.41
CA THR A 7 -4.74 51.67 0.16
C THR A 7 -5.63 52.15 -0.97
N ALA A 8 -6.94 52.09 -0.76
CA ALA A 8 -7.94 52.58 -1.71
C ALA A 8 -8.95 53.46 -0.98
N SER A 9 -9.44 54.48 -1.66
CA SER A 9 -10.49 55.38 -1.17
C SER A 9 -11.80 55.09 -1.88
N LEU A 10 -12.90 55.15 -1.14
CA LEU A 10 -14.24 54.88 -1.66
C LEU A 10 -15.01 56.19 -1.75
N THR A 11 -15.48 56.53 -2.94
CA THR A 11 -16.14 57.82 -3.22
C THR A 11 -17.66 57.74 -3.24
N ASP A 12 -18.22 56.52 -3.25
CA ASP A 12 -19.66 56.30 -3.25
C ASP A 12 -20.23 56.38 -1.82
N PRO A 13 -21.06 57.39 -1.50
CA PRO A 13 -21.57 57.60 -0.15
C PRO A 13 -22.56 56.50 0.28
N THR A 14 -23.28 55.87 -0.65
CA THR A 14 -24.22 54.78 -0.34
C THR A 14 -23.47 53.54 0.13
N VAL A 15 -22.40 53.19 -0.58
CA VAL A 15 -21.54 52.05 -0.21
C VAL A 15 -20.79 52.32 1.10
N ALA A 16 -20.39 53.58 1.35
CA ALA A 16 -19.75 53.97 2.61
C ALA A 16 -20.65 53.67 3.82
N VAL A 17 -21.94 54.04 3.76
CA VAL A 17 -22.92 53.76 4.83
C VAL A 17 -23.04 52.26 5.10
N HIS A 18 -23.07 51.44 4.05
CA HIS A 18 -23.16 49.98 4.19
C HIS A 18 -21.89 49.36 4.79
N LEU A 19 -20.70 49.86 4.42
CA LEU A 19 -19.44 49.41 5.00
C LEU A 19 -19.31 49.79 6.47
N GLU A 20 -19.74 50.99 6.85
CA GLU A 20 -19.79 51.44 8.24
C GLU A 20 -20.73 50.56 9.07
N SER A 21 -21.93 50.27 8.55
CA SER A 21 -22.88 49.35 9.19
C SER A 21 -22.29 47.95 9.34
N PHE A 22 -21.71 47.37 8.28
CA PHE A 22 -21.06 46.06 8.32
C PHE A 22 -19.92 45.99 9.35
N LYS A 23 -19.09 47.03 9.44
CA LYS A 23 -18.03 47.14 10.43
C LYS A 23 -18.59 47.22 11.85
N SER A 24 -19.65 48.02 12.05
CA SER A 24 -20.29 48.18 13.36
C SER A 24 -20.91 46.88 13.88
N SER A 25 -21.34 45.99 12.97
CA SER A 25 -21.81 44.63 13.29
C SER A 25 -20.69 43.60 13.50
N GLY A 26 -19.42 44.02 13.60
CA GLY A 26 -18.27 43.14 13.81
C GLY A 26 -17.65 42.57 12.52
N GLY A 27 -18.04 43.07 11.35
CA GLY A 27 -17.52 42.62 10.06
C GLY A 27 -16.05 43.01 9.81
N ASN A 28 -15.29 42.12 9.17
CA ASN A 28 -13.90 42.35 8.78
C ASN A 28 -13.82 42.88 7.33
N ILE A 29 -13.56 44.19 7.18
CA ILE A 29 -13.44 44.84 5.86
C ILE A 29 -12.30 44.24 5.03
N SER A 30 -11.14 43.93 5.62
CA SER A 30 -10.04 43.30 4.87
C SER A 30 -10.42 41.93 4.33
N GLY A 31 -11.12 41.12 5.13
CA GLY A 31 -11.63 39.82 4.70
C GLY A 31 -12.69 39.95 3.59
N LEU A 32 -13.58 40.93 3.69
CA LEU A 32 -14.58 41.23 2.67
C LEU A 32 -13.92 41.61 1.33
N VAL A 33 -12.94 42.53 1.37
CA VAL A 33 -12.21 42.97 0.17
C VAL A 33 -11.42 41.81 -0.44
N GLN A 34 -10.75 40.99 0.37
CA GLN A 34 -10.04 39.79 -0.12
C GLN A 34 -11.00 38.81 -0.81
N ASN A 35 -12.17 38.55 -0.22
CA ASN A 35 -13.17 37.66 -0.81
C ASN A 35 -13.77 38.25 -2.10
N LEU A 36 -14.01 39.56 -2.15
CA LEU A 36 -14.49 40.23 -3.36
C LEU A 36 -13.45 40.19 -4.49
N LEU A 37 -12.18 40.45 -4.19
CA LEU A 37 -11.08 40.35 -5.15
C LEU A 37 -10.91 38.90 -5.63
N LYS A 38 -10.95 37.93 -4.72
CA LYS A 38 -10.92 36.51 -5.05
C LYS A 38 -12.08 36.14 -5.98
N THR A 39 -13.30 36.55 -5.63
CA THR A 39 -14.50 36.33 -6.45
C THR A 39 -14.42 37.05 -7.80
N TYR A 40 -13.82 38.23 -7.86
CA TYR A 40 -13.63 38.97 -9.11
C TYR A 40 -12.65 38.25 -10.05
N PHE A 41 -11.50 37.81 -9.54
CA PHE A 41 -10.50 37.12 -10.34
C PHE A 41 -10.90 35.68 -10.69
N GLU A 42 -11.50 34.94 -9.75
CA GLU A 42 -11.89 33.54 -9.94
C GLU A 42 -13.29 33.36 -10.57
N GLY A 43 -14.21 34.30 -10.35
CA GLY A 43 -15.67 34.14 -10.58
C GLY A 43 -16.23 34.63 -11.92
N GLY A 44 -15.46 34.59 -13.01
CA GLY A 44 -16.04 34.62 -14.37
C GLY A 44 -16.37 35.99 -15.01
N ARG A 45 -16.63 37.10 -14.31
CA ARG A 45 -17.01 38.37 -14.99
C ARG A 45 -15.86 38.98 -15.82
N GLU A 46 -16.03 39.04 -17.13
CA GLU A 46 -15.16 39.77 -18.06
C GLU A 46 -15.54 41.25 -18.07
N LEU A 47 -14.83 42.06 -17.29
CA LEU A 47 -14.76 43.50 -17.51
C LEU A 47 -13.26 43.85 -17.53
N GLY A 48 -12.73 44.00 -18.74
CA GLY A 48 -11.42 44.59 -19.08
C GLY A 48 -10.23 44.25 -18.17
N GLY A 49 -9.33 43.37 -18.63
CA GLY A 49 -7.98 43.20 -18.05
C GLY A 49 -7.76 41.96 -17.17
N GLY A 50 -8.79 41.16 -16.89
CA GLY A 50 -8.71 39.96 -16.02
C GLY A 50 -8.31 38.65 -16.70
N SER A 51 -8.20 38.60 -18.03
CA SER A 51 -7.92 37.38 -18.79
C SER A 51 -6.52 36.81 -18.54
N GLY A 52 -5.51 37.67 -18.41
CA GLY A 52 -4.13 37.26 -18.12
C GLY A 52 -3.95 36.66 -16.72
N ILE A 53 -4.72 37.12 -15.73
CA ILE A 53 -4.66 36.59 -14.36
C ILE A 53 -5.34 35.22 -14.27
N ARG A 54 -6.49 35.05 -14.95
CA ARG A 54 -7.15 33.74 -15.04
C ARG A 54 -6.31 32.72 -15.79
N TYR A 55 -5.68 33.13 -16.89
CA TYR A 55 -4.76 32.27 -17.63
C TYR A 55 -3.65 31.75 -16.72
N LYS A 56 -2.98 32.65 -15.96
CA LYS A 56 -1.93 32.25 -15.00
C LYS A 56 -2.43 31.33 -13.91
N LEU A 57 -3.61 31.58 -13.34
CA LEU A 57 -4.18 30.73 -12.30
C LEU A 57 -4.50 29.31 -12.82
N ILE A 58 -5.01 29.22 -14.05
CA ILE A 58 -5.27 27.94 -14.72
C ILE A 58 -3.94 27.22 -15.02
N GLU A 59 -2.94 27.94 -15.51
CA GLU A 59 -1.61 27.43 -15.80
C GLU A 59 -0.90 26.90 -14.54
N GLU A 60 -0.94 27.63 -13.43
CA GLU A 60 -0.41 27.20 -12.13
C GLU A 60 -1.11 25.95 -11.62
N ARG A 61 -2.45 25.90 -11.73
CA ARG A 61 -3.23 24.73 -11.31
C ARG A 61 -2.94 23.51 -12.19
N LEU A 62 -2.78 23.71 -13.50
CA LEU A 62 -2.41 22.65 -14.43
C LEU A 62 -1.03 22.10 -14.08
N ASN A 63 -0.04 22.97 -13.87
CA ASN A 63 1.32 22.56 -13.51
C ASN A 63 1.35 21.80 -12.18
N SER A 64 0.58 22.23 -11.18
CA SER A 64 0.44 21.50 -9.92
C SER A 64 -0.12 20.10 -10.13
N LEU A 65 -1.17 19.95 -10.94
CA LEU A 65 -1.80 18.65 -11.21
C LEU A 65 -0.87 17.73 -12.00
N VAL A 66 -0.10 18.27 -12.95
CA VAL A 66 0.90 17.50 -13.70
C VAL A 66 1.98 16.98 -12.75
N HIS A 67 2.49 17.83 -11.87
CA HIS A 67 3.50 17.42 -10.88
C HIS A 67 2.98 16.34 -9.92
N GLU A 68 1.75 16.49 -9.45
CA GLU A 68 1.08 15.48 -8.61
C GLU A 68 0.91 14.16 -9.37
N ALA A 69 0.47 14.20 -10.63
CA ALA A 69 0.31 13.02 -11.48
C ALA A 69 1.65 12.30 -11.72
N ASP A 70 2.74 13.04 -11.95
CA ASP A 70 4.06 12.46 -12.15
C ASP A 70 4.61 11.83 -10.85
N THR A 71 4.34 12.45 -9.70
CA THR A 71 4.69 11.90 -8.39
C THR A 71 3.94 10.58 -8.15
N LEU A 72 2.63 10.57 -8.35
CA LEU A 72 1.80 9.37 -8.21
C LEU A 72 2.21 8.26 -9.20
N ARG A 73 2.59 8.61 -10.43
CA ARG A 73 3.12 7.64 -11.40
C ARG A 73 4.42 7.01 -10.91
N ALA A 74 5.33 7.80 -10.35
CA ALA A 74 6.58 7.28 -9.81
C ALA A 74 6.36 6.35 -8.60
N GLU A 75 5.42 6.70 -7.71
CA GLU A 75 5.02 5.85 -6.59
C GLU A 75 4.40 4.53 -7.06
N LEU A 76 3.50 4.59 -8.04
CA LEU A 76 2.86 3.42 -8.63
C LEU A 76 3.86 2.47 -9.28
N GLU A 77 4.85 2.99 -10.00
CA GLU A 77 5.92 2.17 -10.59
C GLU A 77 6.84 1.56 -9.53
N ARG A 78 7.13 2.26 -8.43
CA ARG A 78 7.86 1.66 -7.28
C ARG A 78 7.05 0.54 -6.64
N TYR A 79 5.75 0.77 -6.42
CA TYR A 79 4.88 -0.23 -5.82
C TYR A 79 4.75 -1.48 -6.70
N LYS A 80 4.58 -1.31 -8.01
CA LYS A 80 4.59 -2.43 -8.97
C LYS A 80 5.86 -3.27 -8.85
N ARG A 81 7.04 -2.63 -8.82
CA ARG A 81 8.31 -3.36 -8.66
C ARG A 81 8.36 -4.14 -7.35
N HIS A 82 7.93 -3.51 -6.25
CA HIS A 82 7.88 -4.17 -4.95
C HIS A 82 6.98 -5.40 -4.97
N VAL A 83 5.77 -5.29 -5.56
CA VAL A 83 4.85 -6.42 -5.70
C VAL A 83 5.49 -7.53 -6.54
N THR A 84 6.10 -7.20 -7.68
CA THR A 84 6.76 -8.23 -8.51
C THR A 84 7.94 -8.90 -7.81
N GLU A 85 8.71 -8.15 -7.02
CA GLU A 85 9.83 -8.68 -6.22
C GLU A 85 9.34 -9.57 -5.07
N GLU A 86 8.22 -9.21 -4.43
CA GLU A 86 7.59 -10.06 -3.41
C GLU A 86 7.01 -11.34 -4.01
N GLU A 87 6.38 -11.26 -5.19
CA GLU A 87 5.86 -12.43 -5.90
C GLU A 87 6.98 -13.38 -6.33
N THR A 88 8.10 -12.88 -6.88
CA THR A 88 9.25 -13.73 -7.21
C THR A 88 9.89 -14.32 -5.97
N LYS A 89 10.11 -13.54 -4.90
CA LYS A 89 10.63 -14.08 -3.64
C LYS A 89 9.73 -15.16 -3.06
N ARG A 90 8.41 -14.95 -3.05
CA ARG A 90 7.45 -15.98 -2.62
C ARG A 90 7.55 -17.23 -3.49
N GLY A 91 7.71 -17.06 -4.81
CA GLY A 91 7.96 -18.17 -5.73
C GLY A 91 9.22 -18.96 -5.37
N GLU A 92 10.34 -18.26 -5.16
CA GLU A 92 11.62 -18.84 -4.76
C GLU A 92 11.53 -19.56 -3.40
N ASP A 93 10.86 -18.95 -2.41
CA ASP A 93 10.67 -19.53 -1.08
C ASP A 93 9.80 -20.80 -1.14
N THR A 94 8.73 -20.79 -1.95
CA THR A 94 7.88 -21.98 -2.15
C THR A 94 8.64 -23.12 -2.83
N GLU A 95 9.48 -22.82 -3.83
CA GLU A 95 10.29 -23.82 -4.50
C GLU A 95 11.40 -24.36 -3.59
N ALA A 96 12.05 -23.50 -2.80
CA ALA A 96 13.04 -23.90 -1.81
C ALA A 96 12.43 -24.84 -0.76
N LEU A 97 11.20 -24.55 -0.30
CA LEU A 97 10.44 -25.40 0.60
C LEU A 97 10.14 -26.77 -0.04
N ARG A 98 9.69 -26.79 -1.29
CA ARG A 98 9.40 -28.02 -2.04
C ARG A 98 10.65 -28.91 -2.13
N VAL A 99 11.78 -28.36 -2.58
CA VAL A 99 13.04 -29.10 -2.71
C VAL A 99 13.54 -29.62 -1.36
N ALA A 100 13.39 -28.83 -0.28
CA ALA A 100 13.77 -29.27 1.06
C ALA A 100 12.90 -30.43 1.56
N LEU A 101 11.60 -30.42 1.27
CA LEU A 101 10.68 -31.52 1.58
C LEU A 101 11.01 -32.77 0.77
N GLU A 102 11.22 -32.65 -0.55
CA GLU A 102 11.59 -33.78 -1.41
C GLU A 102 12.86 -34.45 -0.92
N LYS A 103 13.90 -33.68 -0.58
CA LYS A 103 15.14 -34.23 -0.04
C LYS A 103 14.95 -34.88 1.34
N MET A 104 14.09 -34.32 2.19
CA MET A 104 13.86 -34.83 3.55
C MET A 104 13.01 -36.11 3.56
N PHE A 105 12.18 -36.30 2.54
CA PHE A 105 11.25 -37.41 2.39
C PHE A 105 11.54 -38.27 1.16
N ASP A 106 12.76 -38.21 0.62
CA ASP A 106 13.20 -38.96 -0.57
C ASP A 106 13.00 -40.47 -0.39
N ASP A 107 13.29 -40.99 0.80
CA ASP A 107 13.01 -42.39 1.17
C ASP A 107 11.53 -42.73 1.03
N VAL A 108 10.65 -41.88 1.57
CA VAL A 108 9.20 -42.05 1.47
C VAL A 108 8.72 -41.92 0.02
N LEU A 109 9.24 -40.96 -0.74
CA LEU A 109 8.87 -40.73 -2.14
C LEU A 109 9.28 -41.91 -3.02
N ALA A 110 10.44 -42.50 -2.78
CA ALA A 110 10.97 -43.61 -3.56
C ALA A 110 10.20 -44.93 -3.33
N MET A 111 9.79 -45.23 -2.10
CA MET A 111 9.17 -46.53 -1.76
C MET A 111 7.66 -46.45 -1.46
N GLY A 112 7.12 -45.25 -1.27
CA GLY A 112 5.75 -44.99 -0.84
C GLY A 112 5.57 -45.13 0.68
N VAL A 113 4.59 -44.39 1.23
CA VAL A 113 4.34 -44.30 2.69
C VAL A 113 4.11 -45.66 3.34
N ARG A 114 3.38 -46.57 2.69
CA ARG A 114 3.10 -47.92 3.23
C ARG A 114 4.35 -48.79 3.32
N SER A 115 5.20 -48.77 2.29
CA SER A 115 6.45 -49.54 2.30
C SER A 115 7.42 -48.95 3.29
N TRP A 116 7.50 -47.62 3.36
CA TRP A 116 8.31 -46.89 4.34
C TRP A 116 7.97 -47.30 5.78
N LEU A 117 6.68 -47.38 6.12
CA LEU A 117 6.22 -47.84 7.43
C LEU A 117 6.59 -49.30 7.73
N ARG A 118 6.61 -50.16 6.71
CA ARG A 118 6.90 -51.59 6.86
C ARG A 118 8.41 -51.85 7.01
N GLU A 119 9.22 -51.14 6.23
CA GLU A 119 10.66 -51.37 6.10
C GLU A 119 11.48 -50.62 7.15
N ASN A 120 10.98 -49.47 7.63
CA ASN A 120 11.69 -48.70 8.64
C ASN A 120 11.39 -49.20 10.06
N ARG A 121 12.46 -49.51 10.80
CA ARG A 121 12.39 -49.76 12.24
C ARG A 121 12.51 -48.45 13.01
N PHE A 122 11.39 -47.96 13.53
CA PHE A 122 11.32 -46.73 14.33
C PHE A 122 11.70 -47.01 15.80
N THR A 123 12.95 -47.37 16.05
CA THR A 123 13.41 -47.76 17.38
C THR A 123 13.27 -46.60 18.38
N GLY A 124 12.36 -46.73 19.34
CA GLY A 124 12.11 -45.71 20.38
C GLY A 124 11.36 -44.45 19.89
N GLN A 125 10.82 -44.45 18.67
CA GLN A 125 10.04 -43.33 18.12
C GLN A 125 8.81 -43.84 17.39
N THR A 126 7.71 -43.09 17.40
CA THR A 126 6.58 -43.39 16.51
C THR A 126 6.84 -42.77 15.13
N PRO A 127 6.24 -43.30 14.04
CA PRO A 127 6.33 -42.69 12.72
C PRO A 127 5.92 -41.21 12.73
N ALA A 128 4.86 -40.87 13.47
CA ALA A 128 4.41 -39.50 13.65
C ALA A 128 5.50 -38.60 14.28
N MET A 129 6.24 -39.07 15.28
CA MET A 129 7.35 -38.32 15.87
C MET A 129 8.48 -38.07 14.86
N VAL A 130 8.79 -39.08 14.02
CA VAL A 130 9.81 -38.94 12.97
C VAL A 130 9.38 -37.90 11.94
N VAL A 131 8.13 -37.96 11.47
CA VAL A 131 7.57 -37.00 10.52
C VAL A 131 7.59 -35.59 11.12
N ARG A 132 7.12 -35.40 12.35
CA ARG A 132 7.17 -34.10 13.06
C ARG A 132 8.58 -33.56 13.17
N LYS A 133 9.57 -34.40 13.49
CA LYS A 133 10.98 -34.01 13.57
C LYS A 133 11.52 -33.57 12.21
N ARG A 134 11.18 -34.29 11.13
CA ARG A 134 11.56 -33.94 9.76
C ARG A 134 10.95 -32.60 9.32
N ILE A 135 9.65 -32.39 9.59
CA ILE A 135 8.97 -31.11 9.34
C ILE A 135 9.67 -29.98 10.09
N ASN A 136 9.98 -30.15 11.38
CA ASN A 136 10.71 -29.15 12.17
C ASN A 136 12.09 -28.81 11.58
N ILE A 137 12.83 -29.81 11.09
CA ILE A 137 14.13 -29.56 10.45
C ILE A 137 13.96 -28.77 9.16
N VAL A 138 12.94 -29.08 8.35
CA VAL A 138 12.65 -28.34 7.12
C VAL A 138 12.26 -26.91 7.43
N ALA A 139 11.33 -26.70 8.37
CA ALA A 139 10.91 -25.37 8.85
C ALA A 139 12.11 -24.50 9.29
N GLN A 140 13.04 -25.07 10.06
CA GLN A 140 14.25 -24.36 10.47
C GLN A 140 15.19 -24.01 9.32
N LYS A 141 15.29 -24.89 8.31
CA LYS A 141 16.17 -24.68 7.15
C LYS A 141 15.62 -23.66 6.16
N THR A 142 14.30 -23.62 6.00
CA THR A 142 13.62 -22.75 5.03
C THR A 142 13.13 -21.44 5.66
N GLY A 143 13.21 -21.30 6.98
CA GLY A 143 12.64 -20.15 7.70
C GLY A 143 11.11 -20.13 7.71
N SER A 144 10.46 -21.22 7.28
CA SER A 144 9.00 -21.35 7.23
C SER A 144 8.45 -21.80 8.59
N SER A 145 7.18 -21.52 8.85
CA SER A 145 6.50 -22.01 10.05
C SER A 145 6.17 -23.50 9.94
N TYR A 146 6.07 -24.19 11.08
CA TYR A 146 5.70 -25.61 11.10
C TYR A 146 4.37 -25.90 10.37
N PRO A 147 3.28 -25.12 10.56
CA PRO A 147 2.02 -25.34 9.85
C PRO A 147 2.14 -25.20 8.32
N GLU A 148 2.95 -24.26 7.83
CA GLU A 148 3.19 -24.09 6.38
C GLU A 148 3.91 -25.30 5.79
N VAL A 149 4.95 -25.79 6.46
CA VAL A 149 5.68 -26.98 6.02
C VAL A 149 4.79 -28.23 6.08
N ALA A 150 3.96 -28.36 7.12
CA ALA A 150 3.01 -29.46 7.24
C ALA A 150 1.97 -29.45 6.11
N ALA A 151 1.40 -28.28 5.79
CA ALA A 151 0.46 -28.13 4.67
C ALA A 151 1.12 -28.46 3.33
N ALA A 152 2.34 -27.98 3.08
CA ALA A 152 3.10 -28.29 1.87
C ALA A 152 3.43 -29.80 1.76
N LEU A 153 3.80 -30.44 2.87
CA LEU A 153 4.00 -31.89 2.91
C LEU A 153 2.71 -32.65 2.57
N LEU A 154 1.56 -32.24 3.11
CA LEU A 154 0.27 -32.90 2.82
C LEU A 154 -0.18 -32.71 1.37
N ALA A 155 0.16 -31.59 0.74
CA ALA A 155 -0.06 -31.40 -0.68
C ALA A 155 0.80 -32.36 -1.53
N MET A 156 2.03 -32.64 -1.09
CA MET A 156 2.96 -33.55 -1.78
C MET A 156 2.69 -35.04 -1.49
N LEU A 157 2.32 -35.37 -0.25
CA LEU A 157 2.11 -36.73 0.26
C LEU A 157 0.82 -36.77 1.10
N PRO A 158 -0.37 -36.84 0.46
CA PRO A 158 -1.66 -36.82 1.16
C PRO A 158 -1.81 -37.93 2.20
N GLU A 159 -1.18 -39.09 1.99
CA GLU A 159 -1.23 -40.22 2.91
C GLU A 159 -0.55 -39.93 4.27
N MET A 160 0.27 -38.87 4.35
CA MET A 160 0.85 -38.39 5.62
C MET A 160 -0.20 -37.81 6.58
N GLN A 161 -1.42 -37.55 6.10
CA GLN A 161 -2.52 -37.06 6.95
C GLN A 161 -2.85 -38.01 8.11
N GLN A 162 -2.60 -39.32 7.94
CA GLN A 162 -2.81 -40.33 8.99
C GLN A 162 -1.99 -40.10 10.27
N PHE A 163 -1.00 -39.21 10.24
CA PHE A 163 -0.10 -38.93 11.37
C PHE A 163 -0.50 -37.70 12.21
N ASN A 164 -1.67 -37.09 11.96
CA ASN A 164 -2.17 -35.90 12.68
C ASN A 164 -1.09 -34.81 12.86
N ILE A 165 -0.44 -34.45 11.75
CA ILE A 165 0.69 -33.52 11.74
C ILE A 165 0.27 -32.04 11.84
N ASN A 166 -1.02 -31.73 11.80
CA ASN A 166 -1.58 -30.37 11.91
C ASN A 166 -1.92 -29.93 13.36
N GLU A 167 -1.85 -30.84 14.34
CA GLU A 167 -2.23 -30.57 15.74
C GLU A 167 -1.01 -30.21 16.61
N VAL A 168 -0.19 -29.25 16.18
CA VAL A 168 0.94 -28.73 16.98
C VAL A 168 0.75 -27.26 17.26
#